data_AF-A0AAJ2E6I4-F1
#
_entry.id   AF-A0AAJ2E6I4-F1
#
_cell.length_a   1.000
_cell.length_b   1.000
_cell.length_c   1.000
_cell.angle_alpha   90.00
_cell.angle_beta   90.00
_cell.angle_gamma   90.00
#
_symmetry.space_group_name_H-M   'P 1'
#
loop_
_entity.id
_entity.type
_entity.pdbx_description
1 polymer ?
#
loop_
_entity_poly.entity_id
_entity_poly.type
_entity_poly.pdbx_seq_one_letter_code
_entity_poly.pdbx_strand_id
1 'polypeptide(L)'
;MSISATHRTFTWSPSVDAEGTTHFRVRAVQFGDGYSQVVADGARNVTESWPLRFVGDGQEIGAIRAFLDATRGTEAFYWTPPLRTRGLFR
;
A
#
# COMPACT_ATOMS: atom_id res chain seq x y z
N MET A 1 -10.97 -8.11 -23.77
CA MET A 1 -10.22 -6.87 -24.02
C MET A 1 -9.80 -6.31 -22.67
N SER A 2 -8.60 -6.64 -22.20
CA SER A 2 -8.13 -6.21 -20.87
C SER A 2 -7.56 -4.82 -21.00
N ILE A 3 -8.22 -3.84 -20.41
CA ILE A 3 -7.69 -2.48 -20.24
C ILE A 3 -6.55 -2.54 -19.22
N SER A 4 -5.31 -2.55 -19.68
CA SER A 4 -4.16 -2.28 -18.82
C SER A 4 -4.21 -0.79 -18.46
N ALA A 5 -4.69 -0.46 -17.26
CA ALA A 5 -4.58 0.89 -16.73
C ALA A 5 -3.09 1.21 -16.54
N THR A 6 -2.56 2.19 -17.27
CA THR A 6 -1.18 2.66 -17.13
C THR A 6 -1.07 3.51 -15.87
N HIS A 7 -0.90 2.88 -14.71
CA HIS A 7 -0.62 3.59 -13.47
C HIS A 7 0.83 4.09 -13.45
N ARG A 8 1.04 5.29 -12.92
CA ARG A 8 2.38 5.83 -12.65
C ARG A 8 3.11 4.97 -11.61
N THR A 9 4.44 4.97 -11.64
CA THR A 9 5.26 4.23 -10.65
C THR A 9 6.01 5.21 -9.75
N PHE A 10 5.86 5.05 -8.44
CA PHE A 10 6.66 5.73 -7.43
C PHE A 10 7.96 4.96 -7.23
N THR A 11 9.10 5.61 -7.46
CA THR A 11 10.43 4.96 -7.50
C THR A 11 11.40 5.46 -6.43
N TRP A 12 11.00 6.45 -5.62
CA TRP A 12 11.87 7.00 -4.59
C TRP A 12 12.01 6.04 -3.40
N SER A 13 13.22 5.97 -2.86
CA SER A 13 13.55 5.16 -1.69
C SER A 13 13.33 5.98 -0.42
N PRO A 14 12.53 5.49 0.55
CA PRO A 14 12.39 6.16 1.83
C PRO A 14 13.67 6.02 2.66
N SER A 15 13.77 6.83 3.73
CA SER A 15 14.79 6.68 4.76
C SER A 15 14.75 5.28 5.41
N VAL A 16 15.88 4.86 5.96
CA VAL A 16 16.15 3.48 6.42
C VAL A 16 15.21 2.92 7.50
N ASP A 17 14.39 3.77 8.13
CA ASP A 17 13.50 3.42 9.24
C ASP A 17 12.02 3.28 8.81
N ALA A 18 11.77 2.95 7.54
CA ALA A 18 10.40 2.79 7.04
C ALA A 18 9.77 1.48 7.53
N GLU A 19 8.89 1.56 8.53
CA GLU A 19 8.12 0.43 9.05
C GLU A 19 6.67 0.47 8.57
N GLY A 20 6.24 -0.54 7.82
CA GLY A 20 4.86 -0.68 7.35
C GLY A 20 3.96 -1.42 8.34
N THR A 21 2.71 -0.99 8.45
CA THR A 21 1.65 -1.74 9.15
C THR A 21 0.79 -2.51 8.14
N THR A 22 0.57 -3.81 8.38
CA THR A 22 -0.33 -4.65 7.58
C THR A 22 -1.54 -5.08 8.41
N HIS A 23 -2.75 -4.82 7.92
CA HIS A 23 -4.00 -5.26 8.54
C HIS A 23 -4.70 -6.31 7.68
N PHE A 24 -5.04 -7.44 8.29
CA PHE A 24 -5.85 -8.50 7.69
C PHE A 24 -7.29 -8.41 8.21
N ARG A 25 -8.23 -8.20 7.31
CA ARG A 25 -9.65 -8.31 7.61
C ARG A 25 -10.07 -9.77 7.53
N VAL A 26 -10.68 -10.27 8.58
CA VAL A 26 -11.19 -11.64 8.66
C VAL A 26 -12.59 -11.64 9.26
N ARG A 27 -13.39 -12.62 8.88
CA ARG A 27 -14.64 -12.96 9.56
C ARG A 27 -14.43 -14.24 10.32
N ALA A 28 -14.82 -14.25 11.59
CA ALA A 28 -14.77 -15.42 12.43
C ALA A 28 -16.18 -15.78 12.89
N VAL A 29 -16.52 -17.07 12.83
CA VAL A 29 -17.73 -17.63 13.45
C VAL A 29 -17.27 -18.66 14.47
N GLN A 30 -17.81 -18.56 15.69
CA GLN A 30 -17.57 -19.52 16.75
C GLN A 30 -18.75 -20.49 16.84
N PHE A 31 -18.44 -21.77 16.87
CA PHE A 31 -19.41 -22.84 17.05
C PHE A 31 -19.51 -23.21 18.54
N GLY A 32 -20.70 -23.66 18.96
CA GLY A 32 -20.99 -23.97 20.37
C GLY A 32 -20.24 -25.20 20.92
N ASP A 33 -19.51 -25.91 20.07
CA ASP A 33 -18.66 -27.06 20.40
C ASP A 33 -17.20 -26.65 20.68
N GLY A 34 -16.90 -25.35 20.68
CA GLY A 34 -15.58 -24.81 20.96
C GLY A 34 -14.70 -24.59 19.72
N TYR A 35 -15.17 -24.94 18.52
CA TYR A 35 -14.44 -24.65 17.29
C TYR A 35 -14.74 -23.25 16.75
N SER A 36 -13.84 -22.72 15.93
CA SER A 36 -14.10 -21.52 15.13
C SER A 36 -13.67 -21.70 13.68
N GLN A 37 -14.42 -21.07 12.79
CA GLN A 37 -14.05 -20.92 11.40
C GLN A 37 -13.64 -19.47 11.15
N VAL A 38 -12.44 -19.28 10.60
CA VAL A 38 -11.92 -17.97 10.20
C VAL A 38 -11.76 -17.94 8.69
N VAL A 39 -12.34 -16.93 8.05
CA VAL A 39 -12.25 -16.73 6.59
C VAL A 39 -11.82 -15.30 6.28
N ALA A 40 -11.13 -15.11 5.14
CA ALA A 40 -10.79 -13.79 4.64
C ALA A 40 -12.06 -12.96 4.41
N ASP A 41 -12.06 -11.71 4.85
CA ASP A 41 -13.17 -10.79 4.62
C ASP A 41 -13.06 -10.17 3.21
N GLY A 42 -13.51 -10.93 2.21
CA GLY A 42 -13.51 -10.54 0.80
C GLY A 42 -12.18 -10.83 0.07
N ALA A 43 -12.16 -10.56 -1.24
CA ALA A 43 -11.01 -10.87 -2.10
C ALA A 43 -9.78 -9.96 -1.89
N ARG A 44 -10.00 -8.75 -1.36
CA ARG A 44 -8.94 -7.82 -0.92
C ARG A 44 -9.10 -7.58 0.58
N ASN A 45 -8.61 -8.53 1.37
CA ASN A 45 -8.69 -8.47 2.83
C ASN A 45 -7.42 -7.92 3.50
N VAL A 46 -6.41 -7.55 2.71
CA VAL A 46 -5.14 -7.00 3.22
C VAL A 46 -5.09 -5.51 2.90
N THR A 47 -4.81 -4.70 3.93
CA THR A 47 -4.53 -3.27 3.80
C THR A 47 -3.15 -2.99 4.39
N GLU A 48 -2.33 -2.23 3.67
CA GLU A 48 -1.01 -1.80 4.14
C GLU A 48 -0.96 -0.27 4.26
N SER A 49 -0.27 0.21 5.29
CA SER A 49 -0.01 1.63 5.52
C SER A 49 1.46 1.84 5.85
N TRP A 50 2.10 2.82 5.21
CA TRP A 50 3.53 3.07 5.33
C TRP A 50 3.79 4.55 5.67
N PRO A 51 4.29 4.87 6.88
CA PRO A 51 4.67 6.22 7.28
C PRO A 51 6.06 6.57 6.71
N LEU A 52 6.12 6.77 5.39
CA LEU A 52 7.39 7.01 4.71
C LEU A 52 7.97 8.38 5.04
N ARG A 53 9.28 8.41 5.28
CA ARG A 53 10.08 9.64 5.38
C ARG A 53 11.07 9.69 4.24
N PHE A 54 11.24 10.86 3.64
CA PHE A 54 12.24 11.11 2.61
C PHE A 54 13.17 12.23 3.06
N VAL A 55 14.46 12.07 2.83
CA VAL A 55 15.51 13.05 3.11
C VAL A 55 16.38 13.14 1.87
N GLY A 56 16.45 14.33 1.28
CA GLY A 56 17.16 14.60 0.03
C GLY A 56 17.24 16.11 -0.19
N ASP A 57 17.76 16.52 -1.35
CA ASP A 57 17.79 17.92 -1.72
C ASP A 57 16.39 18.46 -2.10
N GLY A 58 16.28 19.79 -2.27
CA GLY A 58 15.01 20.43 -2.59
C GLY A 58 14.42 19.99 -3.95
N GLN A 59 15.26 19.56 -4.90
CA GLN A 59 14.81 19.11 -6.21
C GLN A 59 14.16 17.72 -6.10
N GLU A 60 14.79 16.79 -5.37
CA GLU A 60 14.24 15.46 -5.12
C GLU A 60 12.93 15.52 -4.33
N ILE A 61 12.93 16.25 -3.19
CA ILE A 61 11.72 16.40 -2.36
C ILE A 61 10.61 17.10 -3.13
N GLY A 62 10.95 18.10 -3.96
CA GLY A 62 10.00 18.77 -4.85
C GLY A 62 9.37 17.82 -5.86
N ALA A 63 10.15 16.92 -6.46
CA ALA A 63 9.67 15.93 -7.41
C ALA A 63 8.74 14.88 -6.76
N ILE A 64 9.08 14.40 -5.56
CA ILE A 64 8.23 13.50 -4.77
C ILE A 64 6.88 14.15 -4.50
N ARG A 65 6.89 15.41 -4.03
CA ARG A 65 5.66 16.15 -3.76
C ARG A 65 4.81 16.34 -5.02
N ALA A 66 5.42 16.77 -6.12
CA ALA A 66 4.72 16.97 -7.39
C ALA A 66 4.08 15.67 -7.89
N PHE A 67 4.75 14.52 -7.71
CA PHE A 67 4.20 13.22 -8.05
C PHE A 67 2.92 12.92 -7.25
N LEU A 68 2.97 13.08 -5.93
CA LEU A 68 1.85 12.83 -5.02
C LEU A 68 0.70 13.82 -5.26
N ASP A 69 0.99 15.12 -5.42
CA ASP A 69 -0.02 16.14 -5.71
C ASP A 69 -0.75 15.83 -7.03
N ALA A 70 -0.05 15.31 -8.03
CA ALA A 70 -0.64 14.92 -9.30
C ALA A 70 -1.58 13.70 -9.17
N THR A 71 -1.55 12.89 -8.10
CA THR A 71 -2.54 11.82 -7.88
C THR A 71 -3.86 12.33 -7.33
N ARG A 72 -3.86 13.57 -6.80
CA ARG A 72 -5.00 14.19 -6.10
C ARG A 72 -5.58 13.29 -5.00
N GLY A 73 -4.77 12.39 -4.43
CA GLY A 73 -5.18 11.41 -3.41
C GLY A 73 -6.21 10.37 -3.87
N THR A 74 -6.50 10.28 -5.17
CA THR A 74 -7.53 9.38 -5.72
C THR A 74 -6.99 8.43 -6.77
N GLU A 75 -5.97 8.84 -7.51
CA GLU A 75 -5.33 8.00 -8.51
C GLU A 75 -4.36 7.01 -7.86
N ALA A 76 -4.57 5.72 -8.13
CA ALA A 76 -3.64 4.70 -7.68
C ALA A 76 -2.33 4.75 -8.48
N PHE A 77 -1.22 4.44 -7.81
CA PHE A 77 0.10 4.33 -8.41
C PHE A 77 0.79 3.03 -7.97
N TYR A 78 1.72 2.55 -8.78
CA TYR A 78 2.55 1.42 -8.41
C TYR A 78 3.66 1.86 -7.46
N TRP A 79 3.87 1.08 -6.42
CA TRP A 79 5.04 1.23 -5.56
C TRP A 79 5.48 -0.15 -5.07
N THR A 80 6.80 -0.29 -4.86
CA THR A 80 7.39 -1.51 -4.27
C THR A 80 7.90 -1.14 -2.89
N PRO A 81 7.18 -1.52 -1.82
CA PRO A 81 7.65 -1.29 -0.47
C PRO A 81 8.93 -2.11 -0.20
N PRO A 82 9.78 -1.64 0.74
CA PRO A 82 10.93 -2.42 1.19
C PRO A 82 10.52 -3.84 1.59
N LEU A 83 11.26 -4.85 1.12
CA LEU A 83 11.03 -6.28 1.41
C LEU A 83 9.66 -6.82 0.98
N ARG A 84 8.91 -6.11 0.13
CA ARG A 84 7.59 -6.53 -0.36
C ARG A 84 7.52 -6.59 -1.88
N THR A 85 6.43 -7.18 -2.37
CA THR A 85 6.11 -7.19 -3.80
C THR A 85 5.45 -5.88 -4.19
N ARG A 86 5.63 -5.46 -5.44
CA ARG A 86 4.97 -4.29 -6.02
C ARG A 86 3.45 -4.35 -5.85
N GLY A 87 2.86 -3.27 -5.36
CA GLY A 87 1.42 -3.12 -5.13
C GLY A 87 0.88 -1.81 -5.72
N LEU A 88 -0.45 -1.64 -5.62
CA LEU A 88 -1.12 -0.37 -5.91
C LEU A 88 -1.38 0.36 -4.60
N PHE A 89 -0.90 1.60 -4.53
CA PHE A 89 -1.02 2.51 -3.38
C PHE A 89 -1.72 3.79 -3.81
N ARG A 90 -2.15 4.58 -2.82
CA ARG A 90 -2.76 5.90 -2.98
C ARG A 90 -2.31 6.81 -1.86
#